data_AF-A0A949B3F3-F1
#
_entry.id   AF-A0A949B3F3-F1
#
_cell.length_a   1.000
_cell.length_b   1.000
_cell.length_c   1.000
_cell.angle_alpha   90.00
_cell.angle_beta   90.00
_cell.angle_gamma   90.00
#
_symmetry.space_group_name_H-M   'P 1'
#
loop_
_entity.id
_entity.type
_entity.pdbx_description
1 polymer ?
#
loop_
_entity_poly.entity_id
_entity_poly.type
_entity_poly.pdbx_seq_one_letter_code
_entity_poly.pdbx_strand_id
1 'polypeptide(L)'
;MVRQLSQRKTITIPSEVLKKTGSNPGDFFEISSDGQKIILIPKLIEDKFDEKEWEKLKELAKGKGSVYNEAKDALTHLKGLKNEV
;
A
#
# COMPACT_ATOMS: atom_id res chain seq x y z
N MET A 1 -0.14 4.95 28.14
CA MET A 1 -1.44 4.56 27.52
C MET A 1 -1.39 3.07 27.23
N VAL A 2 -2.45 2.34 27.54
CA VAL A 2 -2.54 0.88 27.36
C VAL A 2 -3.64 0.59 26.34
N ARG A 3 -3.40 -0.36 25.44
CA ARG A 3 -4.37 -0.85 24.46
C ARG A 3 -4.43 -2.37 24.55
N GLN A 4 -5.64 -2.92 24.45
CA GLN A 4 -5.85 -4.35 24.42
C GLN A 4 -5.62 -4.89 23.01
N LEU A 5 -4.98 -6.05 22.89
CA LEU A 5 -4.86 -6.75 21.62
C LEU A 5 -6.23 -7.30 21.22
N SER A 6 -6.68 -7.00 20.00
CA SER A 6 -7.96 -7.50 19.51
C SER A 6 -7.92 -9.02 19.27
N GLN A 7 -9.09 -9.64 19.15
CA GLN A 7 -9.23 -11.05 18.77
C GLN A 7 -8.59 -11.36 17.41
N ARG A 8 -8.50 -10.35 16.52
CA ARG A 8 -7.86 -10.47 15.21
C ARG A 8 -6.36 -10.15 15.25
N LYS A 9 -5.75 -10.11 16.44
CA LYS A 9 -4.33 -9.77 16.65
C LYS A 9 -3.97 -8.37 16.13
N THR A 10 -4.93 -7.44 16.16
CA THR A 10 -4.70 -6.04 15.77
C THR A 10 -4.59 -5.16 17.00
N ILE A 11 -3.71 -4.16 16.95
CA ILE A 11 -3.62 -3.10 17.96
C ILE A 11 -3.91 -1.77 17.29
N THR A 12 -4.81 -0.99 17.89
CA THR A 12 -5.14 0.34 17.37
C THR A 12 -4.11 1.34 17.89
N ILE A 13 -3.36 1.93 16.97
CA ILE A 13 -2.44 3.02 17.29
C ILE A 13 -3.28 4.29 17.51
N PRO A 14 -3.16 4.95 18.67
CA PRO A 14 -3.89 6.19 18.97
C PRO A 14 -3.54 7.31 18.00
N SER A 15 -4.54 8.15 17.66
CA SER A 15 -4.37 9.27 16.73
C SER A 15 -3.29 10.26 17.16
N GLU A 16 -3.10 10.47 18.45
CA GLU A 16 -2.04 11.34 18.99
C GLU A 16 -0.63 10.85 18.66
N VAL A 17 -0.43 9.52 18.62
CA VAL A 17 0.86 8.91 18.26
C VAL A 17 1.09 9.05 16.75
N LEU A 18 0.07 8.74 15.94
CA LEU A 18 0.12 8.88 14.49
C LEU A 18 0.42 10.32 14.04
N LYS A 19 -0.20 11.32 14.69
CA LYS A 19 0.08 12.74 14.42
C LYS A 19 1.53 13.13 14.71
N LYS A 20 2.12 12.58 15.77
CA LYS A 20 3.53 12.83 16.13
C LYS A 20 4.50 12.14 15.18
N THR A 21 4.15 10.97 14.67
CA THR A 21 4.97 10.24 13.69
C THR A 21 4.72 10.70 12.25
N GLY A 22 3.76 11.60 12.01
CA GLY A 22 3.40 12.07 10.67
C GLY A 22 2.77 11.00 9.79
N SER A 23 2.19 9.96 10.38
CA SER A 23 1.66 8.80 9.66
C SER A 23 0.17 8.95 9.38
N ASN A 24 -0.24 8.60 8.17
CA ASN A 24 -1.61 8.66 7.67
C ASN A 24 -2.23 7.26 7.52
N PRO A 25 -3.56 7.13 7.51
CA PRO A 25 -4.22 5.88 7.15
C PRO A 25 -3.77 5.42 5.75
N GLY A 26 -3.30 4.18 5.65
CA GLY A 26 -2.75 3.62 4.40
C GLY A 26 -1.22 3.59 4.35
N ASP A 27 -0.53 4.28 5.26
CA ASP A 27 0.92 4.19 5.37
C ASP A 27 1.37 2.82 5.88
N PHE A 28 2.52 2.38 5.41
CA PHE A 28 3.12 1.12 5.82
C PHE A 28 4.03 1.30 7.04
N PHE A 29 4.06 0.26 7.87
CA PHE A 29 4.96 0.18 9.01
C PHE A 29 5.81 -1.08 8.90
N GLU A 30 7.10 -0.90 9.05
CA GLU A 30 8.01 -2.00 9.33
C GLU A 30 7.88 -2.41 10.81
N ILE A 31 7.75 -3.72 11.04
CA ILE A 31 7.58 -4.30 12.37
C ILE A 31 8.87 -5.02 12.74
N SER A 32 9.52 -4.57 13.82
CA SER A 32 10.68 -5.23 14.41
C SER A 32 10.40 -5.61 15.87
N SER A 33 11.13 -6.60 16.38
CA SER A 33 11.03 -7.05 17.77
C SER A 33 12.42 -7.24 18.35
N ASP A 34 12.64 -6.72 19.55
CA ASP A 34 13.85 -6.98 20.37
C ASP A 34 13.62 -8.11 21.39
N GLY A 35 12.51 -8.83 21.29
CA GLY A 35 12.10 -9.90 22.20
C GLY A 35 11.28 -9.43 23.41
N GLN A 36 11.35 -8.15 23.77
CA GLN A 36 10.54 -7.55 24.85
C GLN A 36 9.55 -6.50 24.33
N LYS A 37 9.89 -5.85 23.22
CA LYS A 37 9.17 -4.71 22.65
C LYS A 37 8.95 -4.94 21.17
N ILE A 38 7.80 -4.47 20.71
CA ILE A 38 7.49 -4.35 19.29
C ILE A 38 7.79 -2.90 18.89
N ILE A 39 8.62 -2.73 17.88
CA ILE A 39 9.01 -1.44 17.32
C ILE A 39 8.30 -1.30 15.97
N LEU A 40 7.54 -0.23 15.80
CA LEU A 40 6.84 0.11 14.57
C LEU A 40 7.52 1.32 13.93
N ILE A 41 8.03 1.17 12.71
CA ILE A 41 8.76 2.20 11.99
C ILE A 41 7.98 2.56 10.73
N PRO A 42 7.48 3.80 10.57
CA PRO A 42 6.83 4.23 9.32
C PRO A 42 7.80 4.04 8.14
N LYS A 43 7.34 3.37 7.09
CA LYS A 43 8.09 3.16 5.84
C LYS A 43 7.27 3.68 4.67
N LEU A 44 7.89 4.52 3.86
CA LEU A 44 7.39 4.83 2.53
C LEU A 44 7.73 3.64 1.63
N ILE A 45 6.71 2.90 1.20
CA ILE A 45 6.87 1.96 0.09
C ILE A 45 6.79 2.82 -1.16
N GLU A 46 7.95 3.17 -1.72
CA GLU A 46 8.00 3.60 -3.11
C GLU A 46 7.69 2.36 -3.95
N ASP A 47 6.51 2.35 -4.60
CA ASP A 47 6.21 1.40 -5.66
C ASP A 47 7.26 1.60 -6.76
N LYS A 48 8.36 0.85 -6.68
CA LYS A 48 9.31 0.70 -7.78
C LYS A 48 8.61 -0.10 -8.86
N PHE A 49 7.76 0.56 -9.63
CA PHE A 49 7.37 0.02 -10.93
C PHE A 49 8.65 -0.10 -11.75
N ASP A 50 9.06 -1.33 -12.03
CA ASP A 50 10.16 -1.60 -12.95
C ASP A 50 9.78 -1.04 -14.32
N GLU A 51 10.72 -0.39 -15.03
CA GLU A 51 10.49 0.15 -16.38
C GLU A 51 9.90 -0.91 -17.34
N LYS A 52 10.19 -2.20 -17.10
CA LYS A 52 9.63 -3.35 -17.82
C LYS A 52 8.13 -3.54 -17.64
N GLU A 53 7.58 -3.21 -16.47
CA GLU A 53 6.13 -3.26 -16.24
C GLU A 53 5.41 -2.11 -16.94
N TRP A 54 6.06 -0.95 -17.00
CA TRP A 54 5.60 0.19 -17.80
C TRP A 54 5.60 -0.10 -19.30
N GLU A 55 6.62 -0.80 -19.82
CA GLU A 55 6.67 -1.21 -21.22
C GLU A 55 5.58 -2.22 -21.56
N LYS A 56 5.35 -3.23 -20.71
CA LYS A 56 4.25 -4.21 -20.90
C LYS A 56 2.89 -3.54 -20.90
N LEU A 57 2.66 -2.55 -20.04
CA LEU A 57 1.43 -1.77 -20.01
C LEU A 57 1.24 -0.91 -21.28
N LYS A 58 2.33 -0.36 -21.84
CA LYS A 58 2.29 0.37 -23.12
C LYS A 58 2.01 -0.55 -24.32
N GLU A 59 2.54 -1.77 -24.33
CA GLU A 59 2.26 -2.74 -25.39
C GLU A 59 0.81 -3.22 -25.35
N LEU A 60 0.27 -3.49 -24.16
CA LEU A 60 -1.14 -3.89 -23.99
C LEU A 60 -2.13 -2.79 -24.42
N ALA A 61 -1.78 -1.51 -24.24
CA ALA A 61 -2.60 -0.39 -24.72
C ALA A 61 -2.64 -0.29 -26.25
N LYS A 62 -1.61 -0.78 -26.96
CA LYS A 62 -1.51 -0.72 -28.44
C LYS A 62 -2.18 -1.89 -29.17
N GLY A 63 -2.58 -2.95 -28.47
CA GLY A 63 -3.25 -4.10 -29.07
C GLY A 63 -4.64 -3.73 -29.59
N LYS A 64 -4.91 -3.96 -30.89
CA LYS A 64 -6.23 -3.77 -31.52
C LYS A 64 -7.28 -4.65 -30.81
N GLY A 65 -8.02 -4.05 -29.89
CA GLY A 65 -8.97 -4.74 -28.99
C GLY A 65 -8.96 -4.20 -27.55
N SER A 66 -8.05 -3.28 -27.22
CA SER A 66 -8.02 -2.60 -25.92
C SER A 66 -9.24 -1.68 -25.75
N VAL A 67 -9.99 -1.86 -24.66
CA VAL A 67 -11.12 -0.99 -24.25
C VAL A 67 -10.61 0.38 -23.74
N TYR A 68 -9.29 0.52 -23.56
CA TYR A 68 -8.67 1.66 -22.91
C TYR A 68 -7.81 2.43 -23.92
N ASN A 69 -8.16 3.72 -24.09
CA ASN A 69 -7.47 4.63 -25.00
C ASN A 69 -6.08 5.03 -24.49
N GLU A 70 -5.85 4.94 -23.18
CA GLU A 70 -4.58 5.27 -22.55
C GLU A 70 -4.16 4.25 -21.48
N ALA A 71 -2.86 4.08 -21.29
CA ALA A 71 -2.29 3.19 -20.26
C ALA A 71 -2.72 3.60 -18.83
N LYS A 72 -3.05 4.89 -18.63
CA LYS A 72 -3.51 5.43 -17.35
C LYS A 72 -4.91 4.95 -16.96
N ASP A 73 -5.79 4.77 -17.95
CA ASP A 73 -7.14 4.25 -17.73
C ASP A 73 -7.10 2.76 -17.39
N ALA A 74 -6.26 2.00 -18.10
CA ALA A 74 -6.02 0.59 -17.80
C ALA A 74 -5.50 0.40 -16.37
N LEU A 75 -4.57 1.27 -15.92
CA LEU A 75 -4.00 1.21 -14.58
C LEU A 75 -5.02 1.57 -13.48
N THR A 76 -5.92 2.52 -13.75
CA THR A 76 -7.00 2.89 -12.83
C THR A 76 -8.00 1.74 -12.67
N HIS A 77 -8.36 1.08 -13.77
CA HIS A 77 -9.23 -0.09 -13.75
C HIS A 77 -8.59 -1.29 -13.03
N LEU A 78 -7.30 -1.54 -13.26
CA LEU A 78 -6.55 -2.59 -12.57
C LEU A 78 -6.43 -2.32 -11.06
N LYS A 79 -6.23 -1.06 -10.66
CA LYS A 79 -6.27 -0.66 -9.23
C LYS A 79 -7.63 -0.90 -8.59
N GLY A 80 -8.73 -0.67 -9.33
CA GLY A 80 -10.08 -0.98 -8.87
C GLY A 80 -10.30 -2.47 -8.62
N LEU A 81 -9.92 -3.32 -9.59
CA LEU A 81 -10.04 -4.78 -9.47
C LEU A 81 -9.22 -5.38 -8.33
N LYS A 82 -8.05 -4.80 -8.02
CA LYS A 82 -7.17 -5.31 -6.96
C LYS A 82 -7.65 -4.97 -5.54
N ASN A 83 -8.55 -3.99 -5.40
CA ASN A 83 -9.15 -3.59 -4.11
C ASN A 83 -10.46 -4.34 -3.80
N GLU A 84 -11.00 -5.13 -4.73
CA GLU A 84 -12.21 -5.93 -4.55
C GLU A 84 -11.92 -7.40 -4.18
N VAL A 85 -10.66 -7.77 -3.93
CA VAL A 85 -10.23 -9.13 -3.52
C VAL A 85 -9.72 -9.15 -2.09
#